data_AF-W1YG58-F1
#
_entry.id   AF-W1YG58-F1
#
_cell.length_a   1.000
_cell.length_b   1.000
_cell.length_c   1.000
_cell.angle_alpha   90.00
_cell.angle_beta   90.00
_cell.angle_gamma   90.00
#
_symmetry.space_group_name_H-M   'P 1'
#
loop_
_entity.id
_entity.type
_entity.pdbx_description
1 polymer ?
#
loop_
_entity_poly.entity_id
_entity_poly.type
_entity_poly.pdbx_seq_one_letter_code
_entity_poly.pdbx_strand_id
1 'polypeptide(L)' 'VRRFLLEYLISERNFSHNTQKSYRDMLRLLLPFISSTVGKEIDKLTVEDLSESCVRGFLCNLGDHRHCSATTRNQR' A
#
# COMPACT_ATOMS: atom_id res chain seq x y z
N VAL A 1 0.43 -10.37 3.55
CA VAL A 1 0.55 -8.97 4.02
C VAL A 1 0.88 -8.85 5.52
N ARG A 2 0.18 -9.56 6.43
CA ARG A 2 0.43 -9.47 7.89
C ARG A 2 1.90 -9.64 8.29
N ARG A 3 2.61 -10.64 7.76
CA ARG A 3 4.05 -10.84 8.03
C ARG A 3 4.93 -9.69 7.54
N PHE A 4 4.66 -9.13 6.36
CA PHE A 4 5.40 -7.95 5.87
C PHE A 4 5.20 -6.73 6.78
N LEU A 5 3.97 -6.48 7.21
CA LEU A 5 3.62 -5.35 8.08
C LEU A 5 4.13 -5.49 9.52
N LEU A 6 4.04 -6.69 10.09
CA LEU A 6 4.29 -6.92 11.52
C LEU A 6 5.67 -7.52 11.81
N GLU A 7 6.25 -8.23 10.86
CA GLU A 7 7.52 -8.93 11.07
C GLU A 7 8.64 -8.21 10.32
N TYR A 8 8.46 -7.90 9.02
CA TYR A 8 9.50 -7.26 8.21
C TYR A 8 9.66 -5.76 8.53
N LEU A 9 8.58 -4.97 8.50
CA LEU A 9 8.65 -3.52 8.76
C LEU A 9 9.05 -3.17 10.20
N ILE A 10 8.69 -4.02 11.17
CA ILE A 10 8.96 -3.80 12.60
C ILE A 10 10.36 -4.33 12.98
N SER A 11 10.75 -5.51 12.49
CA SER A 11 11.99 -6.16 12.96
C SER A 11 13.25 -5.75 12.20
N GLU A 12 13.16 -5.38 10.91
CA GLU A 12 14.37 -5.13 10.08
C GLU A 12 14.86 -3.68 10.09
N ARG A 13 14.05 -2.70 10.49
CA ARG A 13 14.36 -1.26 10.26
C ARG A 13 14.14 -0.28 11.41
N ASN A 14 13.61 -0.72 12.56
CA ASN A 14 13.39 0.14 13.74
C ASN A 14 12.60 1.44 13.44
N PHE A 15 11.65 1.36 12.51
CA PHE A 15 10.91 2.52 12.05
C PHE A 15 10.03 3.14 13.14
N SER A 16 10.00 4.47 13.18
CA SER A 16 9.17 5.23 14.13
C SER A 16 7.70 4.80 14.05
N HIS A 17 6.97 4.97 15.16
CA HIS A 17 5.54 4.66 15.23
C HIS A 17 4.71 5.40 14.16
N ASN A 18 5.13 6.61 13.76
CA ASN A 18 4.50 7.40 12.72
C ASN A 18 4.72 6.79 11.33
N THR A 19 5.92 6.26 11.07
CA THR A 19 6.22 5.54 9.83
C THR A 19 5.37 4.27 9.73
N GLN A 20 5.28 3.48 10.81
CA GLN A 20 4.42 2.28 10.84
C GLN A 20 2.95 2.60 10.55
N LYS A 21 2.43 3.70 11.11
CA LYS A 21 1.08 4.21 10.81
C LYS A 21 0.91 4.60 9.34
N SER A 22 1.88 5.34 8.78
CA SER A 22 1.88 5.75 7.36
C SER A 22 1.78 4.53 6.42
N TYR A 23 2.60 3.50 6.66
CA TYR A 23 2.58 2.26 5.89
C TYR A 23 1.27 1.48 6.04
N ARG A 24 0.73 1.39 7.26
CA ARG A 24 -0.58 0.77 7.49
C ARG A 24 -1.68 1.48 6.70
N ASP A 25 -1.68 2.81 6.75
CA ASP A 25 -2.67 3.62 6.04
C ASP A 25 -2.51 3.53 4.53
N MET A 26 -1.27 3.43 4.02
CA MET A 26 -1.02 3.17 2.60
C MET A 26 -1.62 1.82 2.17
N LEU A 27 -1.36 0.74 2.92
CA LEU A 27 -1.87 -0.59 2.58
C LEU A 27 -3.40 -0.69 2.67
N ARG A 28 -4.02 0.06 3.59
CA ARG A 28 -5.48 0.19 3.65
C ARG A 28 -6.09 0.81 2.39
N LEU A 29 -5.31 1.59 1.63
CA LEU A 29 -5.75 2.16 0.35
C LEU A 29 -5.38 1.24 -0.82
N LEU A 30 -4.19 0.64 -0.76
CA LEU A 30 -3.68 -0.22 -1.83
C LEU A 30 -4.51 -1.48 -2.00
N LEU A 31 -4.81 -2.19 -0.90
CA LEU A 31 -5.47 -3.51 -0.99
C LEU A 31 -6.89 -3.44 -1.57
N PRO A 32 -7.77 -2.51 -1.16
CA PRO A 32 -9.07 -2.35 -1.81
C PRO A 32 -8.95 -1.92 -3.27
N PHE A 33 -7.98 -1.06 -3.60
CA PHE A 33 -7.76 -0.64 -4.99
C PHE A 33 -7.40 -1.83 -5.88
N ILE A 34 -6.43 -2.64 -5.46
CA ILE A 34 -6.01 -3.83 -6.21
C ILE A 34 -7.15 -4.83 -6.28
N SER A 35 -7.83 -5.11 -5.17
CA SER A 35 -9.02 -5.98 -5.13
C SER A 35 -10.07 -5.57 -6.16
N SER A 36 -10.40 -4.28 -6.25
CA SER A 36 -11.33 -3.76 -7.24
C SER A 36 -10.81 -3.85 -8.68
N THR A 37 -9.50 -3.73 -8.88
CA THR A 37 -8.84 -3.75 -10.20
C THR A 37 -8.75 -5.17 -10.75
N VAL A 38 -8.44 -6.16 -9.91
CA VAL A 38 -8.30 -7.58 -10.32
C VAL A 38 -9.58 -8.40 -10.12
N GLY A 39 -10.61 -7.82 -9.50
CA GLY A 39 -11.89 -8.49 -9.24
C GLY A 39 -11.82 -9.64 -8.22
N LYS A 40 -10.81 -9.65 -7.35
CA LYS A 40 -10.62 -10.66 -6.30
C LYS A 40 -10.91 -10.07 -4.93
N GLU A 41 -11.43 -10.88 -4.02
CA GLU A 41 -11.56 -10.49 -2.61
C GLU A 41 -10.18 -10.23 -1.99
N ILE A 42 -10.11 -9.29 -1.04
CA ILE A 42 -8.84 -8.83 -0.44
C ILE A 42 -8.06 -9.98 0.22
N ASP A 43 -8.76 -10.93 0.83
CA ASP A 43 -8.20 -12.12 1.48
C ASP A 43 -7.66 -13.17 0.49
N LYS A 44 -8.07 -13.10 -0.78
CA LYS A 44 -7.61 -13.95 -1.89
C LYS A 44 -6.50 -13.30 -2.73
N LEU A 45 -6.08 -12.08 -2.40
CA LEU A 45 -4.97 -11.42 -3.08
C LEU A 45 -3.64 -12.12 -2.79
N THR A 46 -2.90 -12.40 -3.86
CA THR A 46 -1.56 -12.95 -3.82
C THR A 46 -0.53 -11.84 -4.05
N VAL A 47 0.76 -12.13 -3.82
CA VAL A 47 1.83 -11.15 -4.12
C VAL A 47 1.91 -10.84 -5.62
N GLU A 48 1.55 -11.80 -6.47
CA GLU A 48 1.56 -11.67 -7.93
C GLU A 48 0.48 -10.69 -8.43
N ASP A 49 -0.61 -10.53 -7.66
CA ASP A 49 -1.65 -9.55 -7.94
C ASP A 49 -1.16 -8.10 -7.71
N LEU A 50 -0.07 -7.90 -6.95
CA LEU A 50 0.61 -6.61 -6.76
C LEU A 50 1.61 -6.35 -7.89
N SER A 51 1.17 -6.52 -9.14
CA SER A 51 1.98 -6.27 -10.34
C SER A 51 2.33 -4.78 -10.48
N GLU A 52 3.40 -4.49 -11.25
CA GLU A 52 3.84 -3.11 -11.52
C GLU A 52 2.70 -2.23 -12.07
N SER A 53 1.86 -2.79 -12.95
CA SER A 53 0.71 -2.09 -13.52
C SER A 53 -0.32 -1.69 -12.46
N CYS A 54 -0.60 -2.58 -11.50
CA CYS A 54 -1.50 -2.30 -10.38
C CYS A 54 -0.92 -1.22 -9.46
N VAL A 55 0.38 -1.27 -9.17
CA VAL A 55 1.06 -0.26 -8.35
C VAL A 55 1.09 1.10 -9.07
N ARG A 56 1.37 1.14 -10.37
CA ARG A 56 1.29 2.38 -11.17
C ARG A 56 -0.12 2.94 -11.19
N GLY A 57 -1.13 2.11 -11.45
CA GLY A 57 -2.54 2.51 -11.42
C GLY A 57 -2.94 3.09 -10.07
N PHE A 58 -2.48 2.48 -8.98
CA PHE A 58 -2.70 2.99 -7.63
C PHE A 58 -2.06 4.36 -7.41
N LEU A 59 -0.80 4.54 -7.84
CA LEU A 59 -0.09 5.82 -7.70
C LEU A 59 -0.74 6.95 -8.51
N CYS A 60 -1.25 6.66 -9.72
CA CYS A 60 -2.03 7.62 -10.50
C CYS A 60 -3.33 8.00 -9.78
N ASN A 61 -4.10 7.00 -9.34
CA ASN A 61 -5.33 7.23 -8.58
C ASN A 61 -5.10 8.03 -7.29
N LEU A 62 -3.95 7.84 -6.63
CA LEU A 62 -3.61 8.59 -5.42
C LEU A 62 -3.33 10.07 -5.69
N GLY A 63 -2.80 10.39 -6.88
CA GLY A 63 -2.62 11.76 -7.36
C GLY A 63 -3.95 12.42 -7.70
N ASP A 64 -4.83 11.70 -8.41
CA ASP A 64 -6.08 12.25 -8.94
C ASP A 64 -7.18 12.40 -7.88
N HIS A 65 -7.33 11.45 -6.96
CA HIS A 65 -8.46 11.42 -6.03
C HIS A 65 -8.23 12.13 -4.68
N ARG A 66 -6.97 12.39 -4.31
CA ARG A 66 -6.65 12.94 -2.98
C ARG A 66 -5.85 14.24 -2.98
N HIS A 67 -5.49 14.79 -4.14
CA HIS A 67 -4.64 15.99 -4.25
C HIS A 67 -3.40 15.94 -3.32
N CYS A 68 -2.88 14.74 -3.05
CA CYS A 68 -1.74 14.57 -2.16
C CYS A 68 -0.48 14.98 -2.92
N SER A 69 0.28 15.93 -2.37
CA SER A 69 1.55 16.35 -2.95
C SER A 69 2.52 15.16 -3.09
N ALA A 70 3.44 15.26 -4.06
CA ALA A 70 4.47 14.24 -4.27
C ALA A 70 5.25 13.90 -2.99
N THR A 71 5.40 14.87 -2.08
CA THR A 71 6.04 14.70 -0.77
C THR A 71 5.25 13.77 0.16
N THR A 72 3.92 13.90 0.23
CA THR A 72 3.05 13.01 1.02
C THR A 72 2.94 11.62 0.40
N ARG A 73 3.06 11.53 -0.93
CA ARG A 73 3.10 10.27 -1.68
C ARG A 73 4.41 9.51 -1.47
N ASN A 74 5.54 10.21 -1.36
CA ASN A 74 6.86 9.59 -1.15
C ASN A 74 7.14 9.20 0.32
N GLN A 75 6.34 9.66 1.27
CA GLN A 75 6.40 9.28 2.70
C GLN A 75 5.51 8.07 3.04
N ARG A 76 4.95 7.42 2.01
CA ARG A 76 4.03 6.28 2.08
C ARG A 76 4.53 5.18 1.15
#